data_AF-A0A523X6D0-F1
#
_entry.id   AF-A0A523X6D0-F1
#
_cell.length_a   1.000
_cell.length_b   1.000
_cell.length_c   1.000
_cell.angle_alpha   90.00
_cell.angle_beta   90.00
_cell.angle_gamma   90.00
#
_symmetry.space_group_name_H-M   'P 1'
#
loop_
_entity.id
_entity.type
_entity.pdbx_description
1 polymer ?
#
loop_
_entity_poly.entity_id
_entity_poly.type
_entity_poly.pdbx_seq_one_letter_code
_entity_poly.pdbx_strand_id
1 'polypeptide(L)'
;MLLESNKGNEWVSSSRDLSVSIAGLDGVGKTAIVNKLLSTEISETYSTYGINQEIVKINGLNLGLTDLGGKEPFRNSLWQSYISRSDALIYVVDATKEEKIDESKQWFVRALKWIKKESPVLVLINTWDQPINEEVIKSINKIFQSSTEEHTIDFLSISPITGKNLNKTIDWLANTIISSLISAGITVDYFVAYIKTEQGMVEARIRTASDKVLDKGLFPVIRYKFASGDESVLEYMRIGGRQVITAADSQTSCWLVTTKSEEFKGTNLLMKLLTEFIKEIHGLRVKKGTNLSESDLTSYLVKYMIDNQTFWSETQQPMFEIAVIDE
;
A
#
# COMPACT_ATOMS: atom_id res chain seq x y z
N MET A 1 15.57 -48.34 -8.23
CA MET A 1 14.77 -49.02 -7.20
C MET A 1 14.96 -48.28 -5.88
N LEU A 2 13.90 -47.55 -5.48
CA LEU A 2 13.48 -47.11 -4.14
C LEU A 2 14.42 -46.17 -3.35
N LEU A 3 14.11 -44.88 -3.16
CA LEU A 3 13.02 -44.21 -2.38
C LEU A 3 13.27 -44.17 -0.87
N GLU A 4 13.45 -42.94 -0.35
CA GLU A 4 12.70 -42.28 0.75
C GLU A 4 13.50 -41.02 1.18
N SER A 5 12.96 -39.94 1.74
CA SER A 5 11.67 -39.25 1.68
C SER A 5 11.96 -37.90 2.36
N ASN A 6 11.76 -36.76 1.69
CA ASN A 6 11.69 -35.48 2.38
C ASN A 6 10.46 -34.74 1.87
N LYS A 7 9.37 -34.97 2.59
CA LYS A 7 8.14 -34.17 2.52
C LYS A 7 8.42 -32.80 3.11
N GLY A 8 8.02 -31.77 2.38
CA GLY A 8 7.70 -30.45 2.90
C GLY A 8 8.90 -29.51 2.98
N ASN A 9 9.05 -28.67 1.96
CA ASN A 9 9.19 -27.21 2.08
C ASN A 9 9.35 -26.61 0.68
N GLU A 10 8.31 -26.74 -0.14
CA GLU A 10 8.12 -25.83 -1.28
C GLU A 10 7.72 -24.46 -0.70
N TRP A 11 8.71 -23.59 -0.49
CA TRP A 11 8.46 -22.18 -0.27
C TRP A 11 8.12 -21.53 -1.62
N VAL A 12 6.86 -21.63 -2.03
CA VAL A 12 6.32 -20.75 -3.07
C VAL A 12 5.71 -19.54 -2.36
N SER A 13 6.47 -18.45 -2.22
CA SER A 13 5.93 -17.18 -1.75
C SER A 13 5.07 -16.56 -2.84
N SER A 14 3.77 -16.83 -2.87
CA SER A 14 2.82 -16.11 -3.72
C SER A 14 2.48 -14.74 -3.12
N SER A 15 3.46 -13.83 -3.10
CA SER A 15 3.37 -12.60 -3.90
C SER A 15 2.02 -11.94 -4.23
N ARG A 16 1.02 -11.74 -3.35
CA ARG A 16 -0.15 -10.91 -3.70
C ARG A 16 0.28 -9.45 -3.88
N ASP A 17 0.52 -9.07 -5.13
CA ASP A 17 0.66 -7.69 -5.56
C ASP A 17 -0.72 -7.01 -5.50
N LEU A 18 -0.75 -5.74 -5.07
CA LEU A 18 -1.98 -4.97 -4.97
C LEU A 18 -2.47 -4.65 -6.36
N SER A 19 -3.76 -4.89 -6.64
CA SER A 19 -4.31 -4.65 -7.97
C SER A 19 -5.09 -3.34 -8.01
N VAL A 20 -4.71 -2.44 -8.92
CA VAL A 20 -5.40 -1.17 -9.15
C VAL A 20 -5.95 -1.16 -10.58
N SER A 21 -7.27 -1.05 -10.73
CA SER A 21 -7.88 -0.83 -12.04
C SER A 21 -7.87 0.65 -12.39
N ILE A 22 -7.54 0.97 -13.64
CA ILE A 22 -7.60 2.32 -14.19
C ILE A 22 -8.65 2.32 -15.31
N ALA A 23 -9.78 2.99 -15.04
CA ALA A 23 -10.95 3.01 -15.91
C ALA A 23 -11.32 4.43 -16.33
N GLY A 24 -12.18 4.54 -17.33
CA GLY A 24 -12.57 5.83 -17.93
C GLY A 24 -12.77 5.69 -19.44
N LEU A 25 -13.44 6.66 -20.05
CA LEU A 25 -13.79 6.63 -21.47
C LEU A 25 -12.57 6.52 -22.40
N ASP A 26 -12.80 6.23 -23.67
CA ASP A 26 -11.72 6.19 -24.67
C ASP A 26 -11.07 7.57 -24.84
N GLY A 27 -9.74 7.58 -24.95
CA GLY A 27 -8.96 8.80 -25.19
C GLY A 27 -8.92 9.82 -24.04
N VAL A 28 -9.31 9.47 -22.81
CA VAL A 28 -9.26 10.40 -21.65
C VAL A 28 -7.87 10.56 -21.02
N GLY A 29 -6.88 9.79 -21.47
CA GLY A 29 -5.48 9.89 -21.00
C GLY A 29 -5.04 8.85 -19.97
N LYS A 30 -5.76 7.74 -19.80
CA LYS A 30 -5.42 6.65 -18.85
C LYS A 30 -3.99 6.13 -19.06
N THR A 31 -3.66 5.70 -20.27
CA THR A 31 -2.34 5.19 -20.64
C THR A 31 -1.23 6.22 -20.46
N ALA A 32 -1.50 7.49 -20.79
CA ALA A 32 -0.54 8.58 -20.59
C ALA A 32 -0.22 8.80 -19.10
N ILE A 33 -1.24 8.71 -18.23
CA ILE A 33 -1.06 8.79 -16.78
C ILE A 33 -0.25 7.58 -16.27
N VAL A 34 -0.56 6.37 -16.73
CA VAL A 34 0.18 5.15 -16.36
C VAL A 34 1.66 5.25 -16.73
N ASN A 35 1.96 5.62 -17.98
CA ASN A 35 3.34 5.78 -18.45
C ASN A 35 4.09 6.83 -17.60
N LYS A 36 3.40 7.94 -17.29
CA LYS A 36 3.98 8.99 -16.46
C LYS A 36 4.25 8.52 -15.02
N LEU A 37 3.39 7.67 -14.44
CA LEU A 37 3.62 7.05 -13.13
C LEU A 37 4.81 6.08 -13.15
N LEU A 38 5.04 5.38 -14.26
CA LEU A 38 6.18 4.47 -14.44
C LEU A 38 7.50 5.19 -14.72
N SER A 39 7.50 6.53 -14.75
CA SER A 39 8.65 7.35 -15.16
C SER A 39 9.17 7.00 -16.58
N THR A 40 8.30 6.48 -17.45
CA THR A 40 8.62 6.26 -18.86
C THR A 40 8.33 7.54 -19.65
N GLU A 41 9.08 7.79 -20.73
CA GLU A 41 8.79 8.92 -21.62
C GLU A 41 7.37 8.78 -22.19
N ILE A 42 6.60 9.88 -22.18
CA ILE A 42 5.26 9.90 -22.79
C ILE A 42 5.46 9.95 -24.31
N SER A 43 5.31 8.81 -24.98
CA SER A 43 5.14 8.75 -26.44
C SER A 43 3.70 9.06 -26.84
N GLU A 44 3.43 9.27 -28.14
CA GLU A 44 2.05 9.28 -28.65
C GLU A 44 1.30 8.02 -28.15
N THR A 45 0.23 8.21 -27.37
CA THR A 45 -0.56 7.10 -26.84
C THR A 45 -1.76 6.84 -27.75
N TYR A 46 -1.90 5.60 -28.20
CA TYR A 46 -3.06 5.11 -28.94
C TYR A 46 -4.11 4.53 -27.98
N SER A 47 -5.36 4.38 -28.44
CA SER A 47 -6.42 3.73 -27.67
C SER A 47 -6.03 2.29 -27.31
N THR A 48 -6.01 1.96 -26.01
CA THR A 48 -5.71 0.62 -25.50
C THR A 48 -6.70 -0.40 -26.05
N TYR A 49 -6.19 -1.38 -26.80
CA TYR A 49 -6.97 -2.53 -27.25
C TYR A 49 -7.02 -3.57 -26.14
N GLY A 50 -8.18 -3.77 -25.52
CA GLY A 50 -8.31 -4.69 -24.41
C GLY A 50 -7.76 -4.10 -23.11
N ILE A 51 -6.55 -4.51 -22.70
CA ILE A 51 -5.98 -4.25 -21.37
C ILE A 51 -4.47 -4.12 -21.47
N ASN A 52 -3.88 -3.20 -20.70
CA ASN A 52 -2.45 -3.18 -20.41
C ASN A 52 -2.21 -3.37 -18.90
N GLN A 53 -1.23 -4.20 -18.52
CA GLN A 53 -0.87 -4.43 -17.11
C GLN A 53 0.58 -4.08 -16.87
N GLU A 54 0.81 -3.22 -15.89
CA GLU A 54 2.13 -2.73 -15.51
C GLU A 54 2.32 -2.87 -14.01
N ILE A 55 3.54 -3.17 -13.58
CA ILE A 55 3.88 -3.21 -12.15
C ILE A 55 4.70 -1.97 -11.83
N VAL A 56 4.17 -1.13 -10.95
CA VAL A 56 4.90 0.01 -10.39
C VAL A 56 5.32 -0.29 -8.96
N LYS A 57 6.55 0.08 -8.61
CA LYS A 57 7.03 0.00 -7.23
C LYS A 57 6.87 1.37 -6.55
N ILE A 58 5.97 1.49 -5.59
CA ILE A 58 5.71 2.72 -4.81
C ILE A 58 5.95 2.43 -3.34
N ASN A 59 6.86 3.18 -2.69
CA ASN A 59 7.20 3.02 -1.27
C ASN A 59 7.42 1.56 -0.86
N GLY A 60 8.12 0.80 -1.72
CA GLY A 60 8.42 -0.60 -1.46
C GLY A 60 7.30 -1.60 -1.78
N LEU A 61 6.12 -1.13 -2.16
CA LEU A 61 4.98 -1.93 -2.59
C LEU A 61 4.99 -2.15 -4.09
N ASN A 62 4.67 -3.38 -4.52
CA ASN A 62 4.35 -3.63 -5.92
C ASN A 62 2.85 -3.41 -6.12
N LEU A 63 2.50 -2.44 -6.96
CA LEU A 63 1.15 -2.19 -7.41
C LEU A 63 1.04 -2.63 -8.87
N GLY A 64 0.16 -3.59 -9.14
CA GLY A 64 -0.26 -3.96 -10.48
C GLY A 64 -1.31 -2.97 -10.99
N LEU A 65 -0.89 -2.03 -11.82
CA LEU A 65 -1.77 -1.10 -12.52
C LEU A 65 -2.35 -1.77 -13.77
N THR A 66 -3.68 -1.89 -13.84
CA THR A 66 -4.38 -2.42 -15.00
C THR A 66 -5.10 -1.30 -15.74
N ASP A 67 -4.55 -0.84 -16.87
CA ASP A 67 -5.18 0.11 -17.79
C ASP A 67 -6.25 -0.60 -18.64
N LEU A 68 -7.51 -0.27 -18.40
CA LEU A 68 -8.65 -0.88 -19.07
C LEU A 68 -9.02 -0.12 -20.34
N GLY A 69 -9.20 -0.81 -21.45
CA GLY A 69 -9.68 -0.23 -22.71
C GLY A 69 -10.97 0.58 -22.51
N GLY A 70 -10.97 1.82 -23.01
CA GLY A 70 -12.08 2.76 -22.82
C GLY A 70 -13.19 2.68 -23.87
N LYS A 71 -12.97 1.93 -24.96
CA LYS A 71 -13.98 1.72 -26.02
C LYS A 71 -15.10 0.83 -25.53
N GLU A 72 -16.32 1.12 -25.98
CA GLU A 72 -17.54 0.42 -25.56
C GLU A 72 -17.46 -1.12 -25.53
N PRO A 73 -16.90 -1.81 -26.53
CA PRO A 73 -16.79 -3.27 -26.48
C PRO A 73 -15.99 -3.78 -25.28
N PHE A 74 -14.91 -3.08 -24.91
CA PHE A 74 -14.06 -3.43 -23.76
C PHE A 74 -14.74 -3.07 -22.43
N ARG A 75 -15.47 -1.95 -22.39
CA ARG A 75 -16.25 -1.55 -21.21
C ARG A 75 -17.30 -2.60 -20.84
N ASN A 76 -17.98 -3.15 -21.84
CA ASN A 76 -19.01 -4.18 -21.64
C ASN A 76 -18.45 -5.55 -21.27
N SER A 77 -17.24 -5.91 -21.74
CA SER A 77 -16.71 -7.28 -21.61
C SER A 77 -15.66 -7.45 -20.53
N LEU A 78 -14.90 -6.40 -20.19
CA LEU A 78 -13.71 -6.51 -19.34
C LEU A 78 -13.84 -5.73 -18.02
N TRP A 79 -14.52 -4.59 -18.00
CA TRP A 79 -14.48 -3.73 -16.80
C TRP A 79 -14.99 -4.43 -15.56
N GLN A 80 -16.12 -5.13 -15.62
CA GLN A 80 -16.69 -5.81 -14.46
C GLN A 80 -15.74 -6.87 -13.88
N SER A 81 -15.10 -7.68 -14.73
CA SER A 81 -14.25 -8.79 -14.27
C SER A 81 -12.94 -8.33 -13.63
N TYR A 82 -12.40 -7.21 -14.08
CA TYR A 82 -11.17 -6.63 -13.53
C TYR A 82 -11.45 -5.74 -12.32
N ILE A 83 -12.43 -4.83 -12.42
CA ILE A 83 -12.76 -3.89 -11.32
C ILE A 83 -13.21 -4.65 -10.07
N SER A 84 -13.99 -5.73 -10.20
CA SER A 84 -14.44 -6.53 -9.05
C SER A 84 -13.31 -7.27 -8.31
N ARG A 85 -12.14 -7.41 -8.93
CA ARG A 85 -10.96 -8.06 -8.33
C ARG A 85 -9.91 -7.07 -7.85
N SER A 86 -10.08 -5.77 -8.14
CA SER A 86 -9.13 -4.75 -7.75
C SER A 86 -9.27 -4.37 -6.27
N ASP A 87 -8.14 -3.97 -5.69
CA ASP A 87 -8.04 -3.43 -4.34
C ASP A 87 -8.38 -1.94 -4.32
N ALA A 88 -8.18 -1.22 -5.44
CA ALA A 88 -8.58 0.18 -5.63
C ALA A 88 -8.95 0.48 -7.09
N LEU A 89 -9.68 1.59 -7.29
CA LEU A 89 -10.07 2.09 -8.61
C LEU A 89 -9.57 3.53 -8.83
N ILE A 90 -8.84 3.75 -9.91
CA ILE A 90 -8.63 5.09 -10.47
C ILE A 90 -9.61 5.27 -11.64
N TYR A 91 -10.45 6.30 -11.58
CA TYR A 91 -11.35 6.66 -12.67
C TYR A 91 -10.91 7.98 -13.31
N VAL A 92 -10.58 7.97 -14.60
CA VAL A 92 -10.07 9.13 -15.32
C VAL A 92 -11.18 9.81 -16.12
N VAL A 93 -11.31 11.12 -15.93
CA VAL A 93 -12.25 12.01 -16.62
C VAL A 93 -11.46 13.06 -17.37
N ASP A 94 -11.77 13.30 -18.63
CA ASP A 94 -11.13 14.34 -19.43
C ASP A 94 -11.92 15.64 -19.33
N ALA A 95 -11.38 16.64 -18.66
CA ALA A 95 -12.04 17.94 -18.49
C ALA A 95 -12.10 18.75 -19.79
N THR A 96 -11.38 18.36 -20.84
CA THR A 96 -11.47 19.01 -22.15
C THR A 96 -12.65 18.52 -23.00
N LYS A 97 -13.34 17.46 -22.55
CA LYS A 97 -14.44 16.79 -23.27
C LYS A 97 -15.74 16.84 -22.48
N GLU A 98 -16.23 18.05 -22.27
CA GLU A 98 -17.46 18.30 -21.51
C GLU A 98 -18.66 17.52 -22.06
N GLU A 99 -18.72 17.32 -23.38
CA GLU A 99 -19.79 16.57 -24.06
C GLU A 99 -19.85 15.09 -23.66
N LYS A 100 -18.77 14.54 -23.08
CA LYS A 100 -18.69 13.13 -22.66
C LYS A 100 -18.87 12.93 -21.15
N ILE A 101 -19.04 14.00 -20.38
CA ILE A 101 -19.12 13.93 -18.91
C ILE A 101 -20.31 13.09 -18.45
N ASP A 102 -21.47 13.24 -19.08
CA ASP A 102 -22.66 12.46 -18.73
C ASP A 102 -22.51 10.97 -19.05
N GLU A 103 -21.96 10.63 -20.21
CA GLU A 103 -21.64 9.24 -20.56
C GLU A 103 -20.64 8.65 -19.56
N SER A 104 -19.59 9.41 -19.24
CA SER A 104 -18.56 9.03 -18.27
C SER A 104 -19.18 8.74 -16.90
N LYS A 105 -20.07 9.61 -16.42
CA LYS A 105 -20.79 9.41 -15.16
C LYS A 105 -21.61 8.11 -15.14
N GLN A 106 -22.32 7.79 -16.22
CA GLN A 106 -23.10 6.55 -16.28
C GLN A 106 -22.21 5.30 -16.11
N TRP A 107 -21.02 5.33 -16.71
CA TRP A 107 -20.05 4.26 -16.60
C TRP A 107 -19.35 4.24 -15.24
N PHE A 108 -19.10 5.40 -14.64
CA PHE A 108 -18.59 5.51 -13.29
C PHE A 108 -19.54 4.87 -12.27
N VAL A 109 -20.84 5.19 -12.33
CA VAL A 109 -21.86 4.58 -11.46
C VAL A 109 -21.90 3.05 -11.59
N ARG A 110 -21.69 2.51 -12.80
CA ARG A 110 -21.56 1.06 -13.01
C ARG A 110 -20.29 0.50 -12.38
N ALA A 111 -19.16 1.17 -12.56
CA ALA A 111 -17.89 0.78 -11.95
C ALA A 111 -17.97 0.74 -10.42
N LEU A 112 -18.65 1.72 -9.80
CA LEU A 112 -18.90 1.73 -8.35
C LEU A 112 -19.74 0.54 -7.85
N LYS A 113 -20.60 -0.03 -8.70
CA LYS A 113 -21.33 -1.26 -8.35
C LYS A 113 -20.48 -2.52 -8.46
N TRP A 114 -19.37 -2.46 -9.19
CA TRP A 114 -18.49 -3.61 -9.42
C TRP A 114 -17.33 -3.65 -8.45
N ILE A 115 -16.79 -2.50 -8.06
CA ILE A 115 -15.72 -2.40 -7.07
C ILE A 115 -16.26 -2.74 -5.68
N LYS A 116 -15.41 -3.33 -4.82
CA LYS A 116 -15.79 -3.68 -3.45
C LYS A 116 -16.08 -2.41 -2.65
N LYS A 117 -17.01 -2.47 -1.68
CA LYS A 117 -17.47 -1.29 -0.92
C LYS A 117 -16.36 -0.62 -0.10
N GLU A 118 -15.41 -1.42 0.37
CA GLU A 118 -14.26 -1.00 1.16
C GLU A 118 -13.10 -0.46 0.31
N SER A 119 -13.13 -0.68 -1.01
CA SER A 119 -12.04 -0.29 -1.91
C SER A 119 -12.10 1.21 -2.20
N PRO A 120 -10.98 1.94 -2.04
CA PRO A 120 -10.95 3.36 -2.27
C PRO A 120 -11.01 3.69 -3.77
N VAL A 121 -11.60 4.85 -4.08
CA VAL A 121 -11.76 5.33 -5.45
C VAL A 121 -11.14 6.71 -5.60
N LEU A 122 -10.28 6.90 -6.61
CA LEU A 122 -9.73 8.19 -6.99
C LEU A 122 -10.27 8.61 -8.35
N VAL A 123 -10.93 9.76 -8.42
CA VAL A 123 -11.31 10.39 -9.68
C VAL A 123 -10.21 11.37 -10.10
N LEU A 124 -9.51 11.03 -11.19
CA LEU A 124 -8.52 11.90 -11.81
C LEU A 124 -9.16 12.74 -12.91
N ILE A 125 -9.19 14.05 -12.71
CA ILE A 125 -9.67 15.01 -13.71
C ILE A 125 -8.47 15.44 -14.56
N ASN A 126 -8.29 14.78 -15.70
CA ASN A 126 -7.24 15.09 -16.63
C ASN A 126 -7.52 16.41 -17.36
N THR A 127 -6.53 17.30 -17.31
CA THR A 127 -6.60 18.63 -17.91
C THR A 127 -5.75 18.77 -19.16
N TRP A 128 -4.87 17.80 -19.48
CA TRP A 128 -3.91 17.88 -20.59
C TRP A 128 -3.11 19.19 -20.65
N ASP A 129 -2.89 19.84 -19.50
CA ASP A 129 -2.29 21.18 -19.40
C ASP A 129 -3.03 22.30 -20.15
N GLN A 130 -4.31 22.08 -20.49
CA GLN A 130 -5.15 23.12 -21.06
C GLN A 130 -5.56 24.13 -19.98
N PRO A 131 -5.77 25.41 -20.33
CA PRO A 131 -6.25 26.44 -19.41
C PRO A 131 -7.74 26.21 -19.07
N ILE A 132 -8.00 25.20 -18.25
CA ILE A 132 -9.35 24.83 -17.80
C ILE A 132 -9.72 25.66 -16.58
N ASN A 133 -10.88 26.31 -16.64
CA ASN A 133 -11.43 27.09 -15.53
C ASN A 133 -11.67 26.17 -14.31
N GLU A 134 -11.27 26.61 -13.13
CA GLU A 134 -11.50 25.89 -11.87
C GLU A 134 -12.99 25.57 -11.63
N GLU A 135 -13.90 26.40 -12.13
CA GLU A 135 -15.35 26.15 -12.06
C GLU A 135 -15.78 24.88 -12.82
N VAL A 136 -15.12 24.56 -13.93
CA VAL A 136 -15.37 23.33 -14.69
C VAL A 136 -14.93 22.12 -13.86
N ILE A 137 -13.73 22.19 -13.27
CA ILE A 137 -13.21 21.13 -12.38
C ILE A 137 -14.15 20.93 -11.18
N LYS A 138 -14.61 22.02 -10.54
CA LYS A 138 -15.58 21.96 -9.43
C LYS A 138 -16.91 21.36 -9.87
N SER A 139 -17.38 21.67 -11.07
CA SER A 139 -18.62 21.13 -11.62
C SER A 139 -18.51 19.62 -11.87
N ILE A 140 -17.40 19.17 -12.48
CA ILE A 140 -17.11 17.74 -12.67
C ILE A 140 -17.06 17.03 -11.31
N ASN A 141 -16.33 17.58 -10.33
CA ASN A 141 -16.29 17.02 -8.97
C ASN A 141 -17.71 16.82 -8.42
N LYS A 142 -18.56 17.84 -8.47
CA LYS A 142 -19.94 17.77 -7.95
C LYS A 142 -20.78 16.72 -8.69
N ILE A 143 -20.64 16.62 -10.01
CA ILE A 143 -21.35 15.64 -10.84
C ILE A 143 -21.02 14.22 -10.40
N PHE A 144 -19.74 13.90 -10.20
CA PHE A 144 -19.29 12.55 -9.81
C PHE A 144 -19.50 12.29 -8.31
N GLN A 145 -19.40 13.31 -7.46
CA GLN A 145 -19.64 13.21 -6.02
C GLN A 145 -21.10 12.86 -5.70
N SER A 146 -22.06 13.22 -6.55
CA SER A 146 -23.46 12.82 -6.39
C SER A 146 -23.72 11.30 -6.45
N SER A 147 -22.68 10.50 -6.70
CA SER A 147 -22.76 9.03 -6.82
C SER A 147 -21.99 8.29 -5.72
N THR A 148 -21.74 8.93 -4.56
CA THR A 148 -20.77 8.50 -3.54
C THR A 148 -21.32 7.73 -2.33
N GLU A 149 -22.63 7.47 -2.23
CA GLU A 149 -23.26 7.02 -0.97
C GLU A 149 -22.66 5.74 -0.36
N GLU A 150 -21.96 4.91 -1.13
CA GLU A 150 -21.37 3.65 -0.66
C GLU A 150 -19.83 3.60 -0.67
N HIS A 151 -19.13 4.63 -1.17
CA HIS A 151 -17.68 4.57 -1.42
C HIS A 151 -16.95 5.82 -0.92
N THR A 152 -15.71 5.63 -0.44
CA THR A 152 -14.80 6.74 -0.17
C THR A 152 -14.16 7.18 -1.50
N ILE A 153 -14.50 8.39 -1.96
CA ILE A 153 -14.07 8.91 -3.27
C ILE A 153 -13.29 10.21 -3.10
N ASP A 154 -12.05 10.19 -3.55
CA ASP A 154 -11.19 11.37 -3.64
C ASP A 154 -11.15 11.93 -5.06
N PHE A 155 -10.84 13.22 -5.18
CA PHE A 155 -10.82 13.95 -6.45
C PHE A 155 -9.52 14.72 -6.61
N LEU A 156 -8.91 14.62 -7.79
CA LEU A 156 -7.66 15.31 -8.09
C LEU A 156 -7.58 15.72 -9.55
N SER A 157 -7.34 16.99 -9.83
CA SER A 157 -6.97 17.41 -11.18
C SER A 157 -5.56 16.97 -11.50
N ILE A 158 -5.29 16.47 -12.71
CA ILE A 158 -3.98 15.99 -13.12
C ILE A 158 -3.61 16.53 -14.52
N SER A 159 -2.31 16.64 -14.79
CA SER A 159 -1.78 16.82 -16.14
C SER A 159 -0.63 15.82 -16.35
N PRO A 160 -0.79 14.79 -17.20
CA PRO A 160 0.32 13.89 -17.52
C PRO A 160 1.44 14.62 -18.25
N ILE A 161 1.13 15.66 -19.02
CA ILE A 161 2.10 16.46 -19.78
C ILE A 161 3.08 17.17 -18.84
N THR A 162 2.55 17.99 -17.91
CA THR A 162 3.39 18.76 -16.98
C THR A 162 3.78 18.00 -15.72
N GLY A 163 3.14 16.85 -15.46
CA GLY A 163 3.30 16.12 -14.20
C GLY A 163 2.55 16.75 -13.03
N LYS A 164 1.67 17.74 -13.27
CA LYS A 164 0.87 18.38 -12.21
C LYS A 164 0.12 17.32 -11.41
N ASN A 165 0.32 17.34 -10.10
CA ASN A 165 -0.28 16.42 -9.12
C ASN A 165 0.04 14.93 -9.31
N LEU A 166 1.04 14.55 -10.12
CA LEU A 166 1.48 13.16 -10.25
C LEU A 166 1.94 12.57 -8.90
N ASN A 167 2.76 13.32 -8.15
CA ASN A 167 3.22 12.89 -6.82
C ASN A 167 2.06 12.70 -5.86
N LYS A 168 1.04 13.58 -5.90
CA LYS A 168 -0.16 13.43 -5.07
C LYS A 168 -0.95 12.16 -5.41
N THR A 169 -0.98 11.76 -6.68
CA THR A 169 -1.57 10.48 -7.11
C THR A 169 -0.77 9.29 -6.55
N ILE A 170 0.56 9.37 -6.58
CA ILE A 170 1.46 8.36 -5.99
C ILE A 170 1.23 8.26 -4.47
N ASP A 171 1.18 9.41 -3.79
CA ASP A 171 0.92 9.49 -2.36
C ASP A 171 -0.45 8.92 -2.00
N TRP A 172 -1.48 9.19 -2.82
CA TRP A 172 -2.81 8.62 -2.64
C TRP A 172 -2.79 7.09 -2.82
N LEU A 173 -2.12 6.59 -3.86
CA LEU A 173 -1.99 5.15 -4.10
C LEU A 173 -1.29 4.44 -2.94
N ALA A 174 -0.22 5.05 -2.40
CA ALA A 174 0.47 4.51 -1.24
C ALA A 174 -0.43 4.54 0.00
N ASN A 175 -0.89 5.72 0.41
CA ASN A 175 -1.51 5.92 1.71
C ASN A 175 -2.92 5.34 1.78
N THR A 176 -3.73 5.52 0.74
CA THR A 176 -5.15 5.14 0.76
C THR A 176 -5.32 3.64 0.61
N ILE A 177 -4.50 2.97 -0.22
CA ILE A 177 -4.57 1.50 -0.36
C ILE A 177 -4.06 0.83 0.91
N ILE A 178 -2.94 1.31 1.49
CA ILE A 178 -2.45 0.83 2.79
C ILE A 178 -3.53 1.04 3.86
N SER A 179 -4.07 2.25 3.97
CA SER A 179 -5.07 2.59 4.99
C SER A 179 -6.38 1.82 4.82
N SER A 180 -6.85 1.60 3.59
CA SER A 180 -8.05 0.78 3.31
C SER A 180 -7.81 -0.67 3.70
N LEU A 181 -6.64 -1.24 3.41
CA LEU A 181 -6.32 -2.62 3.80
C LEU A 181 -6.14 -2.79 5.31
N ILE A 182 -5.64 -1.76 5.99
CA ILE A 182 -5.60 -1.71 7.45
C ILE A 182 -7.03 -1.61 8.01
N SER A 183 -7.83 -0.68 7.49
CA SER A 183 -9.22 -0.43 7.93
C SER A 183 -10.18 -1.58 7.61
N ALA A 184 -9.90 -2.37 6.56
CA ALA A 184 -10.65 -3.56 6.19
C ALA A 184 -10.50 -4.72 7.19
N GLY A 185 -9.69 -4.55 8.25
CA GLY A 185 -9.75 -5.42 9.42
C GLY A 185 -8.40 -5.82 10.03
N ILE A 186 -7.29 -5.19 9.65
CA ILE A 186 -6.00 -5.42 10.30
C ILE A 186 -5.89 -4.47 11.48
N THR A 187 -6.27 -4.91 12.68
CA THR A 187 -5.87 -4.16 13.88
C THR A 187 -4.45 -4.56 14.23
N VAL A 188 -3.57 -3.58 14.30
CA VAL A 188 -2.23 -3.78 14.85
C VAL A 188 -2.34 -3.71 16.37
N ASP A 189 -2.14 -4.83 17.03
CA ASP A 189 -2.17 -4.93 18.48
C ASP A 189 -0.82 -4.49 19.06
N TYR A 190 0.25 -4.99 18.43
CA TYR A 190 1.63 -4.73 18.81
C TYR A 190 2.48 -4.58 17.56
N PHE A 191 3.34 -3.57 17.57
CA PHE A 191 4.52 -3.50 16.73
C PHE A 191 5.74 -3.48 17.64
N VAL A 192 6.75 -4.31 17.34
CA VAL A 192 7.99 -4.33 18.11
C VAL A 192 9.18 -4.34 17.14
N ALA A 193 10.10 -3.40 17.32
CA ALA A 193 11.36 -3.36 16.61
C ALA A 193 12.53 -3.50 17.58
N TYR A 194 13.45 -4.41 17.28
CA TYR A 194 14.72 -4.58 17.96
C TYR A 194 15.84 -4.12 17.04
N ILE A 195 16.72 -3.26 17.55
CA ILE A 195 17.77 -2.65 16.73
C ILE A 195 19.10 -2.75 17.46
N LYS A 196 20.07 -3.48 16.90
CA LYS A 196 21.39 -3.74 17.49
C LYS A 196 22.33 -2.56 17.31
N THR A 197 22.66 -1.82 18.36
CA THR A 197 23.60 -0.68 18.33
C THR A 197 24.99 -1.09 18.82
N GLU A 198 25.97 -0.18 18.74
CA GLU A 198 27.29 -0.38 19.38
C GLU A 198 27.20 -0.47 20.92
N GLN A 199 26.14 0.08 21.52
CA GLN A 199 25.94 0.13 22.97
C GLN A 199 25.10 -1.04 23.50
N GLY A 200 24.61 -1.92 22.62
CA GLY A 200 23.68 -3.00 22.98
C GLY A 200 22.41 -2.98 22.13
N MET A 201 21.38 -3.69 22.56
CA MET A 201 20.12 -3.81 21.82
C MET A 201 19.10 -2.79 22.31
N VAL A 202 18.46 -2.08 21.39
CA VAL A 202 17.34 -1.18 21.70
C VAL A 202 16.04 -1.84 21.26
N GLU A 203 15.03 -1.82 22.12
CA GLU A 203 13.67 -2.26 21.80
C GLU A 203 12.73 -1.07 21.73
N ALA A 204 11.97 -0.98 20.63
CA ALA A 204 10.89 -0.02 20.44
C ALA A 204 9.56 -0.74 20.26
N ARG A 205 8.56 -0.36 21.05
CA ARG A 205 7.22 -0.96 21.05
C ARG A 205 6.16 0.08 20.69
N ILE A 206 5.22 -0.31 19.84
CA ILE A 206 3.95 0.40 19.62
C ILE A 206 2.84 -0.52 20.08
N ARG A 207 1.98 -0.03 20.98
CA ARG A 207 0.90 -0.81 21.57
C ARG A 207 -0.41 -0.06 21.43
N THR A 208 -1.48 -0.78 21.15
CA THR A 208 -2.80 -0.17 20.91
C THR A 208 -3.81 -0.42 22.01
N ALA A 209 -3.62 -1.45 22.86
CA ALA A 209 -4.24 -1.58 24.18
C ALA A 209 -3.51 -2.61 25.06
N SER A 210 -3.68 -2.52 26.38
CA SER A 210 -2.93 -3.27 27.41
C SER A 210 -3.20 -4.77 27.39
N ASP A 211 -2.25 -5.57 26.92
CA ASP A 211 -2.28 -7.02 27.10
C ASP A 211 -0.85 -7.60 27.20
N LYS A 212 -0.59 -8.41 28.23
CA LYS A 212 0.77 -8.89 28.59
C LYS A 212 1.24 -10.10 27.75
N VAL A 213 0.75 -10.23 26.52
CA VAL A 213 0.95 -11.44 25.69
C VAL A 213 2.43 -11.65 25.31
N LEU A 214 3.22 -10.57 25.25
CA LEU A 214 4.60 -10.61 24.76
C LEU A 214 5.67 -10.88 25.83
N ASP A 215 5.32 -10.77 27.12
CA ASP A 215 6.32 -10.67 28.21
C ASP A 215 7.13 -11.95 28.47
N LYS A 216 6.83 -13.09 27.82
CA LYS A 216 7.51 -14.37 28.12
C LYS A 216 7.95 -15.22 26.93
N GLY A 217 7.47 -14.94 25.71
CA GLY A 217 7.68 -15.85 24.56
C GLY A 217 8.59 -15.31 23.46
N LEU A 218 8.57 -13.99 23.22
CA LEU A 218 9.20 -13.40 22.05
C LEU A 218 10.72 -13.27 22.20
N PHE A 219 11.17 -12.88 23.40
CA PHE A 219 12.55 -12.50 23.66
C PHE A 219 13.58 -13.62 23.41
N PRO A 220 13.34 -14.90 23.79
CA PRO A 220 14.23 -15.99 23.42
C PRO A 220 14.35 -16.20 21.90
N VAL A 221 13.26 -16.00 21.15
CA VAL A 221 13.25 -16.13 19.68
C VAL A 221 14.08 -15.03 19.03
N ILE A 222 13.95 -13.79 19.52
CA ILE A 222 14.72 -12.65 19.06
C ILE A 222 16.22 -12.83 19.34
N ARG A 223 16.58 -13.26 20.56
CA ARG A 223 17.98 -13.55 20.91
C ARG A 223 18.57 -14.62 20.01
N TYR A 224 17.82 -15.70 19.76
CA TYR A 224 18.25 -16.75 18.84
C TYR A 224 18.49 -16.20 17.42
N LYS A 225 17.60 -15.34 16.91
CA LYS A 225 17.75 -14.73 15.58
C LYS A 225 18.99 -13.86 15.43
N PHE A 226 19.29 -12.99 16.40
CA PHE A 226 20.51 -12.18 16.36
C PHE A 226 21.79 -13.01 16.54
N ALA A 227 21.70 -14.13 17.27
CA ALA A 227 22.83 -15.04 17.49
C ALA A 227 23.11 -15.97 16.30
N SER A 228 22.09 -16.34 15.52
CA SER A 228 22.26 -17.28 14.39
C SER A 228 22.88 -16.65 13.15
N GLY A 229 22.83 -15.31 13.01
CA GLY A 229 23.42 -14.59 11.87
C GLY A 229 22.72 -14.85 10.53
N ASP A 230 21.58 -15.54 10.52
CA ASP A 230 20.80 -15.84 9.33
C ASP A 230 20.08 -14.60 8.78
N GLU A 231 20.12 -14.42 7.46
CA GLU A 231 19.38 -13.38 6.76
C GLU A 231 17.86 -13.59 6.79
N SER A 232 17.14 -12.49 6.61
CA SER A 232 15.69 -12.32 6.54
C SER A 232 14.85 -13.59 6.48
N VAL A 233 14.44 -14.06 7.65
CA VAL A 233 13.40 -15.08 7.75
C VAL A 233 12.07 -14.37 7.99
N LEU A 234 11.29 -14.28 6.92
CA LEU A 234 9.88 -13.93 6.99
C LEU A 234 9.14 -15.12 7.60
N GLU A 235 8.75 -15.02 8.87
CA GLU A 235 8.04 -16.09 9.57
C GLU A 235 6.61 -15.67 9.90
N TYR A 236 5.73 -16.65 9.79
CA TYR A 236 4.35 -16.58 10.23
C TYR A 236 4.19 -17.47 11.46
N MET A 237 3.68 -16.91 12.56
CA MET A 237 3.29 -17.72 13.70
C MET A 237 1.95 -17.27 14.27
N ARG A 238 1.21 -18.25 14.82
CA ARG A 238 -0.01 -17.98 15.59
C ARG A 238 0.30 -18.16 17.07
N ILE A 239 0.06 -17.12 17.86
CA ILE A 239 0.21 -17.16 19.32
C ILE A 239 -1.11 -16.70 19.94
N GLY A 240 -1.78 -17.56 20.71
CA GLY A 240 -2.99 -17.20 21.45
C GLY A 240 -4.11 -16.61 20.59
N GLY A 241 -4.32 -17.14 19.39
CA GLY A 241 -5.34 -16.65 18.43
C GLY A 241 -4.92 -15.42 17.62
N ARG A 242 -3.78 -14.80 17.93
CA ARG A 242 -3.22 -13.66 17.19
C ARG A 242 -2.23 -14.12 16.13
N GLN A 243 -2.14 -13.36 15.06
CA GLN A 243 -1.16 -13.57 14.00
C GLN A 243 0.06 -12.67 14.22
N VAL A 244 1.24 -13.27 14.18
CA VAL A 244 2.52 -12.58 14.30
C VAL A 244 3.28 -12.71 12.98
N ILE A 245 3.70 -11.58 12.44
CA ILE A 245 4.45 -11.44 11.19
C ILE A 245 5.81 -10.86 11.52
N THR A 246 6.88 -11.47 11.01
CA THR A 246 8.25 -11.09 11.34
C THR A 246 9.02 -10.70 10.09
N ALA A 247 9.91 -9.74 10.24
CA ALA A 247 10.98 -9.49 9.28
C ALA A 247 12.26 -9.18 10.08
N ALA A 248 13.42 -9.63 9.62
CA ALA A 248 14.67 -9.43 10.33
C ALA A 248 15.86 -9.36 9.37
N ASP A 249 16.97 -8.82 9.82
CA ASP A 249 18.29 -8.95 9.24
C ASP A 249 19.34 -9.07 10.36
N SER A 250 20.62 -8.94 10.03
CA SER A 250 21.73 -9.04 11.01
C SER A 250 21.76 -7.92 12.06
N GLN A 251 21.01 -6.83 11.88
CA GLN A 251 21.03 -5.64 12.74
C GLN A 251 19.66 -5.22 13.28
N THR A 252 18.57 -5.57 12.60
CA THR A 252 17.21 -5.11 12.91
C THR A 252 16.23 -6.27 12.82
N SER A 253 15.29 -6.34 13.76
CA SER A 253 14.19 -7.31 13.73
C SER A 253 12.87 -6.62 14.06
N CYS A 254 11.88 -6.69 13.17
CA CYS A 254 10.56 -6.11 13.33
C CYS A 254 9.48 -7.18 13.40
N TRP A 255 8.51 -6.97 14.28
CA TRP A 255 7.44 -7.89 14.60
C TRP A 255 6.11 -7.15 14.61
N LEU A 256 5.12 -7.68 13.92
CA LEU A 256 3.76 -7.15 13.87
C LEU A 256 2.77 -8.20 14.37
N VAL A 257 1.98 -7.87 15.38
CA VAL A 257 0.95 -8.74 15.98
C VAL A 257 -0.44 -8.17 15.70
N THR A 258 -1.37 -9.02 15.26
CA THR A 258 -2.71 -8.61 14.81
C THR A 258 -3.82 -9.50 15.39
N THR A 259 -5.01 -8.95 15.68
CA THR A 259 -6.14 -9.70 16.30
C THR A 259 -6.94 -10.59 15.34
N LYS A 260 -7.03 -10.32 14.04
CA LYS A 260 -8.03 -10.99 13.18
C LYS A 260 -7.51 -12.29 12.54
N SER A 261 -8.23 -13.38 12.81
CA SER A 261 -7.83 -14.76 12.48
C SER A 261 -8.49 -15.38 11.25
N GLU A 262 -9.26 -14.64 10.44
CA GLU A 262 -9.87 -15.19 9.23
C GLU A 262 -9.44 -14.37 8.00
N GLU A 263 -8.93 -15.07 6.99
CA GLU A 263 -8.46 -14.59 5.67
C GLU A 263 -7.05 -13.98 5.52
N PHE A 264 -6.23 -13.81 6.56
CA PHE A 264 -4.84 -13.30 6.36
C PHE A 264 -3.80 -14.33 5.89
N LYS A 265 -4.24 -15.39 5.19
CA LYS A 265 -3.35 -16.24 4.42
C LYS A 265 -2.86 -15.48 3.18
N GLY A 266 -1.88 -14.58 3.35
CA GLY A 266 -1.02 -14.14 2.25
C GLY A 266 -1.10 -12.68 1.79
N THR A 267 -1.47 -11.71 2.64
CA THR A 267 -1.23 -10.30 2.25
C THR A 267 0.27 -10.00 2.36
N ASN A 268 0.96 -10.20 1.25
CA ASN A 268 2.37 -9.83 1.07
C ASN A 268 2.61 -8.34 1.37
N LEU A 269 1.57 -7.52 1.37
CA LEU A 269 1.61 -6.13 1.76
C LEU A 269 2.24 -5.89 3.14
N LEU A 270 1.72 -6.48 4.23
CA LEU A 270 2.26 -6.24 5.57
C LEU A 270 3.72 -6.68 5.68
N MET A 271 4.08 -7.80 5.04
CA MET A 271 5.47 -8.24 4.97
C MET A 271 6.36 -7.29 4.17
N LYS A 272 5.88 -6.79 3.02
CA LYS A 272 6.59 -5.79 2.20
C LYS A 272 6.80 -4.49 2.97
N LEU A 273 5.76 -4.00 3.67
CA LEU A 273 5.86 -2.81 4.53
C LEU A 273 6.87 -3.02 5.66
N LEU A 274 6.83 -4.17 6.36
CA LEU A 274 7.81 -4.50 7.39
C LEU A 274 9.24 -4.59 6.85
N THR A 275 9.41 -5.17 5.66
CA THR A 275 10.73 -5.31 5.02
C THR A 275 11.30 -3.96 4.59
N GLU A 276 10.46 -3.08 4.04
CA GLU A 276 10.89 -1.76 3.58
C GLU A 276 11.17 -0.83 4.77
N PHE A 277 10.39 -0.95 5.84
CA PHE A 277 10.68 -0.31 7.11
C PHE A 277 12.05 -0.74 7.68
N ILE A 278 12.41 -2.03 7.62
CA ILE A 278 13.74 -2.51 8.02
C ILE A 278 14.85 -1.86 7.18
N LYS A 279 14.67 -1.79 5.85
CA LYS A 279 15.65 -1.15 4.96
C LYS A 279 15.85 0.34 5.28
N GLU A 280 14.78 1.04 5.64
CA GLU A 280 14.87 2.46 5.98
C GLU A 280 15.55 2.69 7.33
N ILE A 281 15.22 1.89 8.37
CA ILE A 281 15.95 1.92 9.65
C ILE A 281 17.44 1.65 9.41
N HIS A 282 17.77 0.71 8.52
CA HIS A 282 19.15 0.47 8.13
C HIS A 282 19.80 1.72 7.50
N GLY A 283 19.11 2.41 6.58
CA GLY A 283 19.59 3.63 5.94
C GLY A 283 19.97 4.77 6.91
N LEU A 284 19.33 4.84 8.08
CA LEU A 284 19.67 5.81 9.13
C LEU A 284 21.04 5.56 9.76
N ARG A 285 21.41 4.30 9.92
CA ARG A 285 22.68 3.88 10.53
C ARG A 285 23.87 4.01 9.58
N VAL A 286 23.61 4.22 8.28
CA VAL A 286 24.62 4.22 7.22
C VAL A 286 25.21 5.61 6.93
N LYS A 287 24.69 6.69 7.51
CA LYS A 287 25.43 7.97 7.54
C LYS A 287 26.60 7.85 8.53
N LYS A 288 27.71 7.28 8.05
CA LYS A 288 28.98 7.03 8.76
C LYS A 288 29.25 8.04 9.89
N GLY A 289 29.36 7.53 11.12
CA GLY A 289 29.80 8.30 12.30
C GLY A 289 28.69 8.97 13.12
N THR A 290 27.41 8.71 12.83
CA THR A 290 26.31 9.16 13.70
C THR A 290 25.93 8.07 14.69
N ASN A 291 26.28 8.27 15.96
CA ASN A 291 25.67 7.53 17.07
C ASN A 291 24.22 8.02 17.21
N LEU A 292 23.27 7.24 16.69
CA LEU A 292 21.84 7.50 16.87
C LEU A 292 21.49 7.30 18.36
N SER A 293 21.10 8.39 19.04
CA SER A 293 20.61 8.29 20.42
C SER A 293 19.23 7.62 20.45
N GLU A 294 18.84 7.12 21.63
CA GLU A 294 17.49 6.61 21.88
C GLU A 294 16.43 7.65 21.51
N SER A 295 16.65 8.92 21.86
CA SER A 295 15.74 10.02 21.51
C SER A 295 15.65 10.30 20.01
N ASP A 296 16.75 10.11 19.26
CA ASP A 296 16.75 10.30 17.80
C ASP A 296 15.97 9.18 17.11
N LEU A 297 16.16 7.93 17.55
CA LEU A 297 15.40 6.78 17.08
C LEU A 297 13.92 6.92 17.42
N THR A 298 13.61 7.32 18.65
CA THR A 298 12.23 7.59 19.10
C THR A 298 11.56 8.60 18.18
N SER A 299 12.19 9.77 18.02
CA SER A 299 11.62 10.88 17.25
C SER A 299 11.45 10.51 15.79
N TYR A 300 12.42 9.76 15.22
CA TYR A 300 12.33 9.25 13.86
C TYR A 300 11.15 8.28 13.69
N LEU A 301 11.06 7.26 14.54
CA LEU A 301 10.04 6.22 14.44
C LEU A 301 8.63 6.79 14.63
N VAL A 302 8.44 7.66 15.63
CA VAL A 302 7.17 8.33 15.89
C VAL A 302 6.76 9.17 14.67
N LYS A 303 7.67 10.03 14.18
CA LYS A 303 7.40 10.87 13.01
C LYS A 303 7.10 10.02 11.77
N TYR A 304 7.88 8.99 11.52
CA TYR A 304 7.71 8.13 10.35
C TYR A 304 6.37 7.42 10.35
N MET A 305 5.99 6.82 11.48
CA MET A 305 4.73 6.10 11.62
C MET A 305 3.51 7.02 11.50
N ILE A 306 3.62 8.25 12.02
CA ILE A 306 2.59 9.28 11.91
C ILE A 306 2.48 9.79 10.46
N ASP A 307 3.60 10.22 9.88
CA ASP A 307 3.63 10.85 8.56
C ASP A 307 3.24 9.87 7.45
N ASN A 308 3.62 8.59 7.57
CA ASN A 308 3.38 7.57 6.53
C ASN A 308 2.18 6.67 6.79
N GLN A 309 1.44 6.91 7.88
CA GLN A 309 0.23 6.17 8.24
C GLN A 309 0.36 4.65 8.22
N THR A 310 1.57 4.12 8.45
CA THR A 310 1.95 2.80 7.94
C THR A 310 1.30 1.65 8.71
N PHE A 311 0.89 1.86 9.96
CA PHE A 311 0.28 0.84 10.83
C PHE A 311 -0.55 1.49 11.94
N TRP A 312 -1.88 1.46 11.83
CA TRP A 312 -2.79 2.01 12.84
C TRP A 312 -3.84 1.00 13.28
N SER A 313 -4.18 1.01 14.56
CA SER A 313 -5.35 0.29 15.07
C SER A 313 -6.60 1.17 15.03
N GLU A 314 -7.74 0.55 15.35
CA GLU A 314 -9.05 1.17 15.49
C GLU A 314 -9.06 2.44 16.36
N THR A 315 -8.10 2.62 17.27
CA THR A 315 -8.03 3.79 18.17
C THR A 315 -7.21 4.96 17.62
N GLN A 316 -6.54 4.82 16.47
CA GLN A 316 -5.74 5.86 15.79
C GLN A 316 -4.76 6.66 16.69
N GLN A 317 -4.40 6.14 17.87
CA GLN A 317 -3.42 6.76 18.78
C GLN A 317 -2.30 5.77 19.08
N PRO A 318 -1.05 6.06 18.71
CA PRO A 318 0.04 5.13 18.86
C PRO A 318 0.69 5.37 20.23
N MET A 319 0.69 4.38 21.11
CA MET A 319 1.46 4.48 22.35
C MET A 319 2.83 3.85 22.13
N PHE A 320 3.89 4.65 22.31
CA PHE A 320 5.27 4.22 22.15
C PHE A 320 5.96 4.01 23.50
N GLU A 321 6.66 2.88 23.64
CA GLU A 321 7.55 2.58 24.77
C GLU A 321 8.91 2.15 24.18
N ILE A 322 10.01 2.76 24.65
CA ILE A 322 11.36 2.39 24.24
C ILE A 322 12.14 2.00 25.48
N ALA A 323 12.91 0.93 25.36
CA ALA A 323 13.73 0.40 26.43
C ALA A 323 15.10 -0.04 25.88
N VAL A 324 16.14 0.29 26.62
CA VAL A 324 17.47 -0.29 26.41
C VAL A 324 17.49 -1.68 27.02
N ILE A 325 17.99 -2.63 26.26
CA ILE A 325 18.15 -4.01 26.69
C ILE A 325 19.63 -4.26 26.82
N ASP A 326 20.08 -4.19 28.06
CA ASP A 326 21.41 -4.63 28.45
C ASP A 326 21.48 -6.16 28.32
N GLU A 327 22.57 -6.66 27.73
CA GLU A 327 22.81 -8.10 27.54
C GLU A 327 23.00 -8.85 28.86
#